data_AF-A0A0S8ADC5-F1
#
_entry.id   AF-A0A0S8ADC5-F1
#
_cell.length_a   1.000
_cell.length_b   1.000
_cell.length_c   1.000
_cell.angle_alpha   90.00
_cell.angle_beta   90.00
_cell.angle_gamma   90.00
#
_symmetry.space_group_name_H-M   'P 1'
#
loop_
_entity.id
_entity.type
_entity.pdbx_description
1 polymer ?
#
loop_
_entity_poly.entity_id
_entity_poly.type
_entity_poly.pdbx_seq_one_letter_code
_entity_poly.pdbx_strand_id
1 'polypeptide(L)'
;MKQTNSNMMQVVCPKCKAKLKFDPAKILSEAAKFKCPGCASVLRFRKQEKYPGVKEEAVEKPAENGTKGRNARQFKRVRFKKKVLVDNQIMVEALDISENGLYLHTGRSFDDGAIVEVGIPTMQGGFDLKVRARVKHNHRGIGMGLEFVGLDEKQKIQLQTLISELDESAAKELEDRRKILLVGGTDTARNIMKSKLVLDGFYVMQATKAEEVFSILKNEPPDAMVIDWQEKAFNSKGVLTKIKENPEYDAIIKVVI
;
A
#
# COMPACT_ATOMS: atom_id res chain seq x y z
N MET A 1 -10.05 -0.69 59.30
CA MET A 1 -10.47 -1.04 57.93
C MET A 1 -9.51 -0.38 56.95
N LYS A 2 -8.75 -1.15 56.16
CA LYS A 2 -7.79 -0.60 55.17
C LYS A 2 -8.56 -0.18 53.91
N GLN A 3 -8.53 1.10 53.54
CA GLN A 3 -9.05 1.55 52.24
C GLN A 3 -8.17 0.96 51.13
N THR A 4 -8.76 0.14 50.26
CA THR A 4 -8.11 -0.34 49.05
C THR A 4 -8.11 0.78 48.01
N ASN A 5 -6.93 1.22 47.58
CA ASN A 5 -6.78 2.14 46.46
C ASN A 5 -7.18 1.42 45.15
N SER A 6 -8.45 1.53 44.76
CA SER A 6 -8.89 1.05 43.45
C SER A 6 -8.27 1.91 42.33
N ASN A 7 -7.66 1.24 41.36
CA ASN A 7 -7.04 1.85 40.20
C ASN A 7 -8.14 2.39 39.26
N MET A 8 -8.40 3.70 39.29
CA MET A 8 -9.44 4.31 38.45
C MET A 8 -8.93 4.54 37.02
N MET A 9 -9.70 4.13 36.02
CA MET A 9 -9.43 4.44 34.61
C MET A 9 -9.94 5.85 34.29
N GLN A 10 -9.16 6.62 33.53
CA GLN A 10 -9.54 7.97 33.09
C GLN A 10 -9.80 8.00 31.58
N VAL A 11 -10.92 8.59 31.17
CA VAL A 11 -11.25 8.79 29.76
C VAL A 11 -11.61 10.26 29.51
N VAL A 12 -11.22 10.79 28.35
CA VAL A 12 -11.52 12.16 27.93
C VAL A 12 -12.66 12.15 26.91
N CYS A 13 -13.71 12.92 27.14
CA CYS A 13 -14.78 13.10 26.17
C CYS A 13 -14.23 13.80 24.90
N PRO A 14 -14.43 13.24 23.69
CA PRO A 14 -13.91 13.84 22.47
C PRO A 14 -14.56 15.20 22.15
N LYS A 15 -15.83 15.41 22.55
CA LYS A 15 -16.62 16.60 22.24
C LYS A 15 -16.30 17.80 23.15
N CYS A 16 -16.33 17.62 24.47
CA CYS A 16 -16.12 18.73 25.41
C CYS A 16 -14.85 18.63 26.27
N LYS A 17 -14.01 17.62 26.03
CA LYS A 17 -12.74 17.39 26.76
C LYS A 17 -12.88 17.11 28.27
N ALA A 18 -14.09 16.89 28.77
CA ALA A 18 -14.32 16.49 30.16
C ALA A 18 -13.57 15.17 30.47
N LYS A 19 -12.80 15.17 31.57
CA LYS A 19 -12.11 13.99 32.10
C LYS A 19 -13.07 13.22 33.01
N LEU A 20 -13.33 11.96 32.69
CA LEU A 20 -14.23 11.07 33.40
C LEU A 20 -13.41 9.94 34.01
N LYS A 21 -13.62 9.67 35.30
CA LYS A 21 -12.97 8.56 36.01
C LYS A 21 -14.00 7.47 36.27
N PHE A 22 -13.63 6.22 35.98
CA PHE A 22 -14.49 5.07 36.18
C PHE A 22 -13.74 3.95 36.87
N ASP A 23 -14.49 3.16 37.64
CA ASP A 23 -14.01 1.90 38.18
C ASP A 23 -14.18 0.82 37.10
N PRO A 24 -13.09 0.27 36.54
CA PRO A 24 -13.18 -0.74 35.50
C PRO A 24 -13.92 -2.01 35.96
N ALA A 25 -13.96 -2.30 37.28
CA ALA A 25 -14.70 -3.43 37.82
C ALA A 25 -16.22 -3.29 37.68
N LYS A 26 -16.73 -2.07 37.52
CA LYS A 26 -18.18 -1.81 37.33
C LYS A 26 -18.65 -1.97 35.88
N ILE A 27 -17.74 -2.24 34.95
CA ILE A 27 -18.05 -2.49 33.54
C ILE A 27 -18.37 -3.98 33.38
N LEU A 28 -19.63 -4.33 33.61
CA LEU A 28 -20.12 -5.73 33.55
C LEU A 28 -20.32 -6.24 32.12
N SER A 29 -20.57 -5.35 31.16
CA SER A 29 -20.83 -5.68 29.76
C SER A 29 -19.61 -5.47 28.86
N GLU A 30 -19.48 -6.25 27.78
CA GLU A 30 -18.47 -6.05 26.72
C GLU A 30 -18.41 -4.61 26.21
N ALA A 31 -19.57 -3.93 26.14
CA ALA A 31 -19.67 -2.54 25.74
C ALA A 31 -20.53 -1.73 26.73
N ALA A 32 -19.89 -0.84 27.49
CA ALA A 32 -20.62 0.08 28.36
C ALA A 32 -20.87 1.43 27.69
N LYS A 33 -22.09 1.95 27.86
CA LYS A 33 -22.54 3.25 27.34
C LYS A 33 -22.68 4.23 28.50
N PHE A 34 -22.09 5.41 28.38
CA PHE A 34 -22.20 6.47 29.39
C PHE A 34 -22.50 7.81 28.73
N LYS A 35 -23.37 8.61 29.34
CA LYS A 35 -23.55 10.01 28.92
C LYS A 35 -22.48 10.87 29.58
N CYS A 36 -21.76 11.65 28.77
CA CYS A 36 -20.81 12.63 29.29
C CYS A 36 -21.56 13.73 30.06
N PRO A 37 -21.23 14.00 31.34
CA PRO A 37 -21.89 15.05 32.12
C PRO A 37 -21.67 16.46 31.53
N GLY A 38 -20.57 16.69 30.80
CA GLY A 38 -20.28 18.01 30.25
C GLY A 38 -21.02 18.36 28.96
N CYS A 39 -21.50 17.39 28.18
CA CYS A 39 -22.14 17.67 26.88
C CYS A 39 -23.24 16.69 26.46
N ALA A 40 -23.64 15.79 27.36
CA ALA A 40 -24.63 14.72 27.15
C ALA A 40 -24.33 13.70 26.03
N SER A 41 -23.19 13.81 25.33
CA SER A 41 -22.78 12.82 24.31
C SER A 41 -22.63 11.42 24.91
N VAL A 42 -23.18 10.42 24.21
CA VAL A 42 -23.07 9.01 24.60
C VAL A 42 -21.71 8.48 24.15
N LEU A 43 -20.85 8.15 25.10
CA LEU A 43 -19.57 7.47 24.89
C LEU A 43 -19.78 5.96 24.99
N ARG A 44 -19.10 5.21 24.12
CA ARG A 44 -19.11 3.74 24.14
C ARG A 44 -17.69 3.26 24.41
N PHE A 45 -17.52 2.42 25.43
CA PHE A 45 -16.24 1.77 25.73
C PHE A 45 -16.39 0.28 25.53
N ARG A 46 -15.48 -0.32 24.78
CA ARG A 46 -15.33 -1.78 24.74
C ARG A 46 -14.28 -2.19 25.75
N LYS A 47 -14.58 -3.23 26.54
CA LYS A 47 -13.58 -3.87 27.39
C LYS A 47 -12.50 -4.42 26.46
N GLN A 48 -11.25 -3.99 26.61
CA GLN A 48 -10.15 -4.64 25.89
C GLN A 48 -10.13 -6.10 26.36
N GLU A 49 -10.39 -7.03 25.44
CA GLU A 49 -10.12 -8.43 25.72
C GLU A 49 -8.63 -8.55 25.96
N LYS A 50 -8.25 -8.90 27.19
CA LYS A 50 -6.88 -9.33 27.45
C LYS A 50 -6.72 -10.63 26.68
N TYR A 51 -6.10 -10.58 25.50
CA TYR A 51 -5.78 -11.77 24.73
C TYR A 51 -4.88 -12.68 25.60
N PRO A 52 -5.36 -13.86 26.03
CA PRO A 52 -4.56 -14.75 26.84
C PRO A 52 -3.44 -15.31 25.96
N GLY A 53 -2.19 -14.91 26.23
CA GLY A 53 -1.01 -15.52 25.59
C GLY A 53 0.01 -14.57 24.97
N VAL A 54 -0.25 -13.25 24.91
CA VAL A 54 0.79 -12.29 24.55
C VAL A 54 1.43 -11.79 25.84
N LYS A 55 2.63 -12.29 26.16
CA LYS A 55 3.48 -11.65 27.17
C LYS A 55 3.63 -10.19 26.72
N GLU A 56 3.34 -9.23 27.59
CA GLU A 56 3.64 -7.82 27.36
C GLU A 56 5.18 -7.69 27.24
N GLU A 57 5.71 -7.93 26.05
CA GLU A 57 7.05 -7.50 25.72
C GLU A 57 7.03 -5.97 25.73
N ALA A 58 7.92 -5.39 26.52
CA ALA A 58 8.02 -3.95 26.68
C ALA A 58 8.11 -3.30 25.29
N VAL A 59 7.09 -2.53 24.95
CA VAL A 59 7.07 -1.74 23.71
C VAL A 59 8.15 -0.68 23.85
N GLU A 60 9.34 -0.95 23.33
CA GLU A 60 10.39 0.05 23.19
C GLU A 60 9.83 1.20 22.36
N LYS A 61 9.81 2.39 22.96
CA LYS A 61 9.42 3.61 22.24
C LYS A 61 10.43 3.84 21.13
N PRO A 62 10.01 3.99 19.86
CA PRO A 62 10.94 4.27 18.78
C PRO A 62 11.63 5.60 19.05
N ALA A 63 12.97 5.58 19.02
CA ALA A 63 13.79 6.77 19.17
C ALA A 63 13.47 7.78 18.06
N GLU A 64 13.22 9.03 18.46
CA GLU A 64 13.02 10.16 17.56
C GLU A 64 14.33 10.47 16.81
N ASN A 65 14.57 9.80 15.67
CA ASN A 65 15.73 10.07 14.82
C ASN A 65 15.35 10.91 13.59
N GLY A 66 16.17 11.93 13.37
CA GLY A 66 15.92 13.08 12.50
C GLY A 66 15.63 12.78 11.02
N THR A 67 14.95 13.75 10.42
CA THR A 67 14.48 13.81 9.04
C THR A 67 15.61 13.71 8.01
N LYS A 68 15.95 12.49 7.57
CA LYS A 68 16.63 12.23 6.29
C LYS A 68 15.67 11.53 5.32
N GLY A 69 15.78 11.89 4.03
CA GLY A 69 14.87 11.62 2.91
C GLY A 69 13.99 10.37 3.01
N ARG A 70 12.67 10.61 2.86
CA ARG A 70 11.54 9.66 3.00
C ARG A 70 11.51 8.55 1.94
N ASN A 71 12.48 7.64 1.95
CA ASN A 71 12.39 6.37 1.21
C ASN A 71 12.79 5.18 2.11
N ALA A 72 12.26 5.14 3.34
CA ALA A 72 12.56 4.06 4.29
C ALA A 72 11.61 2.86 4.17
N ARG A 73 11.17 2.49 2.95
CA ARG A 73 10.51 1.20 2.76
C ARG A 73 11.59 0.14 2.66
N GLN A 74 11.76 -0.65 3.72
CA GLN A 74 12.76 -1.72 3.77
C GLN A 74 12.38 -2.93 2.89
N PHE A 75 11.09 -3.13 2.63
CA PHE A 75 10.58 -4.32 1.94
C PHE A 75 9.94 -3.96 0.60
N LYS A 76 10.21 -4.78 -0.42
CA LYS A 76 9.52 -4.73 -1.71
C LYS A 76 8.03 -4.97 -1.48
N ARG A 77 7.19 -4.13 -2.08
CA ARG A 77 5.73 -4.28 -2.04
C ARG A 77 5.21 -4.62 -3.42
N VAL A 78 4.33 -5.59 -3.50
CA VAL A 78 3.67 -6.04 -4.72
C VAL A 78 2.23 -5.61 -4.70
N ARG A 79 1.67 -5.29 -5.88
CA ARG A 79 0.28 -4.87 -6.01
C ARG A 79 -0.63 -6.04 -5.64
N PHE A 80 -1.59 -5.78 -4.76
CA PHE A 80 -2.48 -6.82 -4.24
C PHE A 80 -3.90 -6.29 -4.09
N LYS A 81 -4.57 -6.09 -5.23
CA LYS A 81 -5.95 -5.58 -5.31
C LYS A 81 -6.98 -6.68 -5.07
N LYS A 82 -6.96 -7.28 -3.88
CA LYS A 82 -7.91 -8.32 -3.46
C LYS A 82 -8.64 -7.90 -2.20
N LYS A 83 -9.84 -8.45 -1.98
CA LYS A 83 -10.56 -8.25 -0.72
C LYS A 83 -9.93 -9.11 0.37
N VAL A 84 -9.75 -8.54 1.56
CA VAL A 84 -9.26 -9.23 2.75
C VAL A 84 -10.28 -9.09 3.87
N LEU A 85 -10.24 -10.01 4.83
CA LEU A 85 -11.17 -10.05 5.95
C LEU A 85 -10.46 -9.62 7.24
N VAL A 86 -10.86 -8.51 7.84
CA VAL A 86 -10.31 -8.01 9.10
C VAL A 86 -11.23 -8.40 10.26
N ASP A 87 -10.65 -8.99 11.31
CA ASP A 87 -11.31 -9.51 12.52
C ASP A 87 -12.52 -10.40 12.22
N ASN A 88 -12.45 -11.18 11.13
CA ASN A 88 -13.54 -12.03 10.64
C ASN A 88 -14.88 -11.31 10.39
N GLN A 89 -14.89 -9.98 10.28
CA GLN A 89 -16.10 -9.17 10.22
C GLN A 89 -16.10 -8.14 9.10
N ILE A 90 -14.93 -7.60 8.77
CA ILE A 90 -14.83 -6.41 7.91
C ILE A 90 -14.09 -6.78 6.64
N MET A 91 -14.84 -6.88 5.55
CA MET A 91 -14.28 -7.03 4.21
C MET A 91 -13.76 -5.69 3.70
N VAL A 92 -12.46 -5.60 3.43
CA VAL A 92 -11.80 -4.39 2.93
C VAL A 92 -10.90 -4.72 1.74
N GLU A 93 -10.53 -3.73 0.96
CA GLU A 93 -9.66 -3.93 -0.20
C GLU A 93 -8.21 -3.68 0.20
N ALA A 94 -7.35 -4.67 -0.04
CA ALA A 94 -5.92 -4.45 0.00
C ALA A 94 -5.47 -3.77 -1.30
N LEU A 95 -4.45 -2.91 -1.21
CA LEU A 95 -3.84 -2.27 -2.38
C LEU A 95 -2.48 -2.88 -2.73
N ASP A 96 -1.71 -3.22 -1.70
CA ASP A 96 -0.40 -3.82 -1.82
C ASP A 96 -0.11 -4.75 -0.62
N ILE A 97 0.82 -5.67 -0.83
CA ILE A 97 1.30 -6.60 0.19
C ILE A 97 2.84 -6.72 0.09
N SER A 98 3.46 -7.10 1.19
CA SER A 98 4.90 -7.36 1.32
C SER A 98 5.10 -8.43 2.38
N GLU A 99 6.33 -8.93 2.54
CA GLU A 99 6.64 -9.96 3.54
C GLU A 99 6.33 -9.53 4.98
N ASN A 100 6.35 -8.22 5.25
CA ASN A 100 6.16 -7.68 6.60
C ASN A 100 4.89 -6.85 6.77
N GLY A 101 4.05 -6.72 5.76
CA GLY A 101 2.87 -5.89 5.92
C GLY A 101 2.00 -5.72 4.69
N LEU A 102 0.87 -5.06 4.93
CA LEU A 102 -0.27 -4.95 4.02
C LEU A 102 -0.85 -3.53 4.10
N TYR A 103 -1.25 -2.94 2.97
CA TYR A 103 -1.97 -1.67 2.99
C TYR A 103 -3.41 -1.88 2.56
N LEU A 104 -4.33 -1.37 3.37
CA LEU A 104 -5.77 -1.52 3.20
C LEU A 104 -6.41 -0.19 2.85
N HIS A 105 -7.26 -0.17 1.83
CA HIS A 105 -8.17 0.93 1.54
C HIS A 105 -9.47 0.71 2.29
N THR A 106 -9.76 1.59 3.26
CA THR A 106 -10.93 1.46 4.14
C THR A 106 -11.37 2.83 4.66
N GLY A 107 -12.70 3.01 4.77
CA GLY A 107 -13.29 4.16 5.44
C GLY A 107 -13.34 4.02 6.98
N ARG A 108 -13.07 2.81 7.51
CA ARG A 108 -13.04 2.54 8.95
C ARG A 108 -11.63 2.76 9.50
N SER A 109 -11.56 3.44 10.64
CA SER A 109 -10.32 3.69 11.37
C SER A 109 -10.16 2.68 12.51
N PHE A 110 -8.93 2.22 12.70
CA PHE A 110 -8.49 1.40 13.84
C PHE A 110 -7.49 2.20 14.69
N ASP A 111 -7.36 1.91 15.97
CA ASP A 111 -6.38 2.60 16.81
C ASP A 111 -4.95 2.24 16.38
N ASP A 112 -4.05 3.22 16.36
CA ASP A 112 -2.63 2.98 16.07
C ASP A 112 -2.05 2.02 17.13
N GLY A 113 -1.29 1.02 16.67
CA GLY A 113 -0.75 -0.04 17.51
C GLY A 113 -1.72 -1.18 17.83
N ALA A 114 -3.00 -1.07 17.47
CA ALA A 114 -3.95 -2.18 17.64
C ALA A 114 -3.50 -3.43 16.86
N ILE A 115 -3.70 -4.60 17.45
CA ILE A 115 -3.49 -5.89 16.78
C ILE A 115 -4.84 -6.37 16.24
N VAL A 116 -4.88 -6.68 14.96
CA VAL A 116 -6.05 -7.23 14.26
C VAL A 116 -5.72 -8.57 13.63
N GLU A 117 -6.72 -9.43 13.49
CA GLU A 117 -6.61 -10.64 12.66
C GLU A 117 -6.96 -10.28 11.21
N VAL A 118 -6.16 -10.73 10.25
CA VAL A 118 -6.38 -10.50 8.83
C VAL A 118 -6.38 -11.83 8.11
N GLY A 119 -7.53 -12.18 7.51
CA GLY A 119 -7.65 -13.24 6.53
C GLY A 119 -7.28 -12.72 5.14
N ILE A 120 -6.22 -13.25 4.57
CA ILE A 120 -5.70 -12.91 3.24
C ILE A 120 -6.12 -14.02 2.27
N PRO A 121 -6.76 -13.70 1.13
CA PRO A 121 -7.16 -14.72 0.18
C PRO A 121 -5.94 -15.32 -0.52
N THR A 122 -5.84 -16.65 -0.51
CA THR A 122 -4.90 -17.39 -1.35
C THR A 122 -5.47 -17.53 -2.77
N MET A 123 -4.73 -18.13 -3.71
CA MET A 123 -5.21 -18.36 -5.08
C MET A 123 -6.43 -19.28 -5.15
N GLN A 124 -6.69 -20.09 -4.12
CA GLN A 124 -7.86 -20.97 -4.04
C GLN A 124 -9.15 -20.20 -3.67
N GLY A 125 -9.06 -18.88 -3.45
CA GLY A 125 -10.20 -17.99 -3.19
C GLY A 125 -10.67 -17.96 -1.72
N GLY A 126 -10.17 -18.87 -0.88
CA GLY A 126 -10.40 -18.87 0.57
C GLY A 126 -9.48 -17.93 1.34
N PHE A 127 -9.92 -17.46 2.52
CA PHE A 127 -9.10 -16.68 3.48
C PHE A 127 -8.18 -17.58 4.31
N ASP A 128 -7.42 -18.44 3.64
CA ASP A 128 -6.68 -19.52 4.29
C ASP A 128 -5.43 -19.02 5.02
N LEU A 129 -4.87 -17.90 4.56
CA LEU A 129 -3.76 -17.23 5.23
C LEU A 129 -4.32 -16.25 6.27
N LYS A 130 -4.50 -16.72 7.50
CA LYS A 130 -4.84 -15.88 8.65
C LYS A 130 -3.57 -15.40 9.32
N VAL A 131 -3.39 -14.10 9.44
CA VAL A 131 -2.22 -13.48 10.10
C VAL A 131 -2.67 -12.46 11.14
N ARG A 132 -1.84 -12.24 12.17
CA ARG A 132 -2.02 -11.09 13.07
C ARG A 132 -1.22 -9.91 12.54
N ALA A 133 -1.77 -8.72 12.63
CA ALA A 133 -1.10 -7.52 12.17
C ALA A 133 -1.32 -6.33 13.10
N ARG A 134 -0.27 -5.53 13.30
CA ARG A 134 -0.28 -4.28 14.06
C ARG A 134 -0.59 -3.11 13.13
N VAL A 135 -1.54 -2.27 13.49
CA VAL A 135 -1.80 -1.00 12.80
C VAL A 135 -0.62 -0.06 13.00
N LYS A 136 0.11 0.27 11.94
CA LYS A 136 1.25 1.22 11.99
C LYS A 136 0.86 2.64 11.66
N HIS A 137 -0.02 2.79 10.69
CA HIS A 137 -0.52 4.08 10.24
C HIS A 137 -1.98 3.96 9.89
N ASN A 138 -2.78 4.93 10.35
CA ASN A 138 -4.19 5.00 10.06
C ASN A 138 -4.56 6.38 9.49
N HIS A 139 -4.75 6.45 8.19
CA HIS A 139 -5.22 7.66 7.51
C HIS A 139 -6.73 7.60 7.38
N ARG A 140 -7.42 8.28 8.29
CA ARG A 140 -8.89 8.27 8.37
C ARG A 140 -9.53 8.61 7.02
N GLY A 141 -10.36 7.71 6.51
CA GLY A 141 -11.07 7.87 5.23
C GLY A 141 -10.24 7.53 3.99
N ILE A 142 -8.97 7.16 4.15
CA ILE A 142 -8.06 6.78 3.06
C ILE A 142 -7.67 5.31 3.18
N GLY A 143 -7.10 4.92 4.32
CA GLY A 143 -6.60 3.57 4.48
C GLY A 143 -5.70 3.40 5.69
N MET A 144 -5.20 2.18 5.86
CA MET A 144 -4.30 1.84 6.96
C MET A 144 -3.18 0.92 6.50
N GLY A 145 -1.99 1.15 7.06
CA GLY A 145 -0.83 0.28 6.93
C GLY A 145 -0.77 -0.68 8.12
N LEU A 146 -0.66 -1.97 7.82
CA LEU A 146 -0.54 -3.04 8.79
C LEU A 146 0.87 -3.66 8.71
N GLU A 147 1.49 -3.92 9.85
CA GLU A 147 2.72 -4.72 10.00
C GLU A 147 2.36 -6.11 10.52
N PHE A 148 2.79 -7.17 9.85
CA PHE A 148 2.54 -8.54 10.33
C PHE A 148 3.31 -8.83 11.62
N VAL A 149 2.68 -9.51 12.57
CA VAL A 149 3.27 -9.83 13.88
C VAL A 149 3.15 -11.32 14.19
N GLY A 150 4.26 -11.94 14.58
CA GLY A 150 4.31 -13.34 15.02
C GLY A 150 3.86 -14.33 13.95
N LEU A 151 4.35 -14.17 12.72
CA LEU A 151 4.15 -15.15 11.65
C LEU A 151 4.88 -16.45 11.99
N ASP A 152 4.17 -17.57 11.96
CA ASP A 152 4.77 -18.90 12.00
C ASP A 152 5.40 -19.27 10.64
N GLU A 153 6.20 -20.35 10.61
CA GLU A 153 6.88 -20.78 9.39
C GLU A 153 5.91 -21.16 8.26
N LYS A 154 4.74 -21.72 8.59
CA LYS A 154 3.73 -22.07 7.58
C LYS A 154 3.15 -20.81 6.95
N GLN A 155 2.81 -19.80 7.75
CA GLN A 155 2.30 -18.51 7.30
C GLN A 155 3.33 -17.77 6.45
N LYS A 156 4.61 -17.79 6.85
CA LYS A 156 5.71 -17.19 6.06
C LYS A 156 5.82 -17.83 4.69
N ILE A 157 5.83 -19.16 4.62
CA ILE A 157 5.87 -19.91 3.35
C ILE A 157 4.66 -19.53 2.49
N GLN A 158 3.44 -19.56 3.04
CA GLN A 158 2.23 -19.19 2.30
C GLN A 158 2.27 -17.75 1.78
N LEU A 159 2.76 -16.81 2.59
CA LEU A 159 2.91 -15.40 2.22
C LEU A 159 3.96 -15.22 1.11
N GLN A 160 5.09 -15.91 1.21
CA GLN A 160 6.15 -15.88 0.20
C GLN A 160 5.66 -16.47 -1.13
N THR A 161 4.98 -17.62 -1.09
CA THR A 161 4.35 -18.21 -2.28
C THR A 161 3.38 -17.22 -2.92
N LEU A 162 2.48 -16.62 -2.14
CA LEU A 162 1.54 -15.62 -2.64
C LEU A 162 2.25 -14.41 -3.28
N ILE A 163 3.30 -13.88 -2.65
CA ILE A 163 4.06 -12.74 -3.18
C ILE A 163 4.76 -13.11 -4.49
N SER A 164 5.39 -14.29 -4.56
CA SER A 164 6.02 -14.79 -5.79
C SER A 164 5.01 -14.93 -6.92
N GLU A 165 3.84 -15.52 -6.65
CA GLU A 165 2.78 -15.66 -7.66
C GLU A 165 2.26 -14.31 -8.15
N LEU A 166 2.11 -13.33 -7.25
CA LEU A 166 1.70 -11.96 -7.63
C LEU A 166 2.78 -11.27 -8.46
N ASP A 167 4.06 -11.44 -8.12
CA ASP A 167 5.19 -10.92 -8.89
C ASP A 167 5.25 -11.57 -10.27
N GLU A 168 5.12 -12.89 -10.37
CA GLU A 168 5.08 -13.62 -11.64
C GLU A 168 3.88 -13.23 -12.49
N SER A 169 2.69 -13.10 -11.88
CA SER A 169 1.50 -12.63 -12.58
C SER A 169 1.69 -11.20 -13.07
N ALA A 170 2.30 -10.32 -12.28
CA ALA A 170 2.61 -8.96 -12.69
C ALA A 170 3.66 -8.94 -13.81
N ALA A 171 4.66 -9.84 -13.78
CA ALA A 171 5.66 -9.97 -14.83
C ALA A 171 5.02 -10.47 -16.14
N LYS A 172 4.18 -11.50 -16.09
CA LYS A 172 3.41 -11.99 -17.26
C LYS A 172 2.49 -10.91 -17.82
N GLU A 173 1.76 -10.21 -16.94
CA GLU A 173 0.96 -9.06 -17.35
C GLU A 173 1.81 -7.98 -17.99
N LEU A 174 3.08 -7.79 -17.60
CA LEU A 174 3.96 -6.81 -18.22
C LEU A 174 4.53 -7.31 -19.56
N GLU A 175 4.81 -8.60 -19.69
CA GLU A 175 5.24 -9.25 -20.93
C GLU A 175 4.15 -9.17 -22.01
N ASP A 176 2.88 -9.33 -21.63
CA ASP A 176 1.74 -9.25 -22.55
C ASP A 176 1.39 -7.79 -22.94
N ARG A 177 1.94 -6.79 -22.26
CA ARG A 177 1.66 -5.39 -22.57
C ARG A 177 2.45 -4.95 -23.78
N ARG A 178 1.72 -4.30 -24.70
CA ARG A 178 2.32 -3.54 -25.79
C ARG A 178 3.30 -2.50 -25.21
N LYS A 179 4.53 -2.52 -25.71
CA LYS A 179 5.63 -1.65 -25.32
C LYS A 179 5.60 -0.38 -26.16
N ILE A 180 5.50 0.76 -25.50
CA ILE A 180 5.47 2.08 -26.13
C ILE A 180 6.73 2.85 -25.72
N LEU A 181 7.49 3.34 -26.68
CA LEU A 181 8.62 4.22 -26.43
C LEU A 181 8.20 5.69 -26.61
N LEU A 182 8.26 6.47 -25.54
CA LEU A 182 8.08 7.92 -25.58
C LEU A 182 9.43 8.61 -25.80
N VAL A 183 9.50 9.46 -26.81
CA VAL A 183 10.75 10.08 -27.26
C VAL A 183 10.61 11.60 -27.28
N GLY A 184 11.52 12.27 -26.57
CA GLY A 184 11.51 13.72 -26.43
C GLY A 184 10.42 14.23 -25.47
N GLY A 185 9.95 15.44 -25.76
CA GLY A 185 9.06 16.26 -24.95
C GLY A 185 9.70 16.80 -23.68
N THR A 186 9.06 17.83 -23.12
CA THR A 186 9.38 18.28 -21.75
C THR A 186 9.08 17.17 -20.73
N ASP A 187 9.77 17.20 -19.58
CA ASP A 187 9.53 16.24 -18.49
C ASP A 187 8.06 16.18 -18.08
N THR A 188 7.38 17.34 -18.04
CA THR A 188 5.96 17.44 -17.73
C THR A 188 5.11 16.71 -18.77
N ALA A 189 5.30 17.00 -20.06
CA ALA A 189 4.53 16.37 -21.14
C ALA A 189 4.74 14.85 -21.16
N ARG A 190 6.00 14.40 -21.02
CA ARG A 190 6.35 12.98 -21.04
C ARG A 190 5.79 12.23 -19.84
N ASN A 191 5.74 12.85 -18.66
CA ASN A 191 5.11 12.28 -17.47
C ASN A 191 3.59 12.17 -17.60
N ILE A 192 2.93 13.20 -18.14
CA ILE A 192 1.48 13.15 -18.40
C ILE A 192 1.15 12.02 -19.38
N MET A 193 1.89 11.92 -20.49
CA MET A 193 1.66 10.89 -21.51
C MET A 193 1.98 9.49 -20.99
N LYS A 194 3.06 9.33 -20.22
CA LYS A 194 3.38 8.08 -19.53
C LYS A 194 2.26 7.64 -18.60
N SER A 195 1.76 8.54 -17.75
CA SER A 195 0.67 8.23 -16.84
C SER A 195 -0.57 7.76 -17.60
N LYS A 196 -0.94 8.45 -18.70
CA LYS A 196 -2.06 8.05 -19.54
C LYS A 196 -1.87 6.66 -20.16
N LEU A 197 -0.74 6.42 -20.82
CA LEU A 197 -0.46 5.14 -21.46
C LEU A 197 -0.36 3.98 -20.45
N VAL A 198 0.22 4.21 -19.27
CA VAL A 198 0.23 3.19 -18.20
C VAL A 198 -1.18 2.87 -17.71
N LEU A 199 -2.08 3.86 -17.63
CA LEU A 199 -3.49 3.65 -17.28
C LEU A 199 -4.24 2.87 -18.36
N ASP A 200 -3.91 3.12 -19.63
CA ASP A 200 -4.44 2.37 -20.78
C ASP A 200 -3.83 0.95 -20.90
N GLY A 201 -2.93 0.59 -19.98
CA GLY A 201 -2.36 -0.76 -19.89
C GLY A 201 -1.10 -0.96 -20.72
N PHE A 202 -0.41 0.08 -21.20
CA PHE A 202 0.85 -0.07 -21.93
C PHE A 202 2.06 -0.19 -21.00
N TYR A 203 3.12 -0.85 -21.47
CA TYR A 203 4.45 -0.74 -20.87
C TYR A 203 5.18 0.45 -21.51
N VAL A 204 5.54 1.46 -20.73
CA VAL A 204 6.03 2.74 -21.27
C VAL A 204 7.51 2.94 -20.96
N MET A 205 8.31 2.96 -22.01
CA MET A 205 9.72 3.33 -22.01
C MET A 205 9.87 4.82 -22.36
N GLN A 206 10.96 5.44 -21.94
CA GLN A 206 11.22 6.86 -22.16
C GLN A 206 12.66 7.06 -22.63
N ALA A 207 12.85 7.93 -23.63
CA ALA A 207 14.15 8.39 -24.07
C ALA A 207 14.16 9.92 -24.14
N THR A 208 15.17 10.54 -23.53
CA THR A 208 15.39 11.99 -23.52
C THR A 208 16.46 12.42 -24.54
N LYS A 209 17.24 11.46 -25.04
CA LYS A 209 18.32 11.69 -26.00
C LYS A 209 18.23 10.69 -27.15
N ALA A 210 18.80 11.05 -28.31
CA ALA A 210 18.77 10.21 -29.49
C ALA A 210 19.52 8.88 -29.27
N GLU A 211 20.62 8.90 -28.52
CA GLU A 211 21.43 7.71 -28.23
C GLU A 211 20.67 6.69 -27.37
N GLU A 212 19.81 7.19 -26.45
CA GLU A 212 18.95 6.36 -25.60
C GLU A 212 17.89 5.64 -26.44
N VAL A 213 17.35 6.29 -27.47
CA VAL A 213 16.40 5.67 -28.40
C VAL A 213 17.01 4.41 -29.01
N PHE A 214 18.17 4.54 -29.67
CA PHE A 214 18.80 3.38 -30.35
C PHE A 214 19.25 2.31 -29.36
N SER A 215 19.67 2.70 -28.15
CA SER A 215 19.98 1.75 -27.09
C SER A 215 18.74 0.94 -26.68
N ILE A 216 17.57 1.59 -26.59
CA ILE A 216 16.30 0.90 -26.31
C ILE A 216 15.90 0.03 -27.49
N LEU A 217 15.91 0.56 -28.73
CA LEU A 217 15.52 -0.22 -29.92
C LEU A 217 16.34 -1.51 -30.08
N LYS A 218 17.63 -1.47 -29.72
CA LYS A 218 18.53 -2.63 -29.81
C LYS A 218 18.28 -3.68 -28.72
N ASN A 219 18.01 -3.25 -27.48
CA ASN A 219 17.94 -4.15 -26.33
C ASN A 219 16.51 -4.59 -25.99
N GLU A 220 15.54 -3.71 -26.23
CA GLU A 220 14.13 -3.91 -25.87
C GLU A 220 13.23 -3.22 -26.91
N PRO A 221 12.97 -3.87 -28.07
CA PRO A 221 12.24 -3.24 -29.17
C PRO A 221 10.79 -2.91 -28.76
N PRO A 222 10.34 -1.66 -28.92
CA PRO A 222 8.95 -1.29 -28.69
C PRO A 222 8.02 -1.73 -29.84
N ASP A 223 6.74 -1.90 -29.55
CA ASP A 223 5.69 -2.12 -30.56
C ASP A 223 5.31 -0.82 -31.30
N ALA A 224 5.46 0.32 -30.62
CA ALA A 224 5.24 1.64 -31.21
C ALA A 224 6.09 2.69 -30.52
N MET A 225 6.34 3.78 -31.24
CA MET A 225 7.12 4.91 -30.75
C MET A 225 6.33 6.20 -30.96
N VAL A 226 6.22 7.00 -29.91
CA VAL A 226 5.59 8.32 -29.94
C VAL A 226 6.69 9.36 -29.80
N ILE A 227 6.86 10.18 -30.84
CA ILE A 227 7.90 11.22 -30.87
C ILE A 227 7.23 12.57 -30.74
N ASP A 228 7.71 13.39 -29.80
CA ASP A 228 7.36 14.82 -29.81
C ASP A 228 8.06 15.51 -30.99
N TRP A 229 7.28 15.78 -32.04
CA TRP A 229 7.80 16.43 -33.24
C TRP A 229 8.08 17.92 -33.07
N GLN A 230 7.48 18.56 -32.07
CA GLN A 230 7.59 20.00 -31.85
C GLN A 230 8.83 20.37 -31.03
N GLU A 231 9.42 19.41 -30.32
CA GLU A 231 10.61 19.66 -29.52
C GLU A 231 11.84 19.90 -30.39
N LYS A 232 12.37 21.13 -30.35
CA LYS A 232 13.58 21.50 -31.10
C LYS A 232 14.88 20.97 -30.48
N ALA A 233 14.89 20.78 -29.16
CA ALA A 233 16.07 20.30 -28.43
C ALA A 233 16.37 18.82 -28.74
N PHE A 234 15.33 18.06 -29.06
CA PHE A 234 15.43 16.67 -29.47
C PHE A 234 15.50 16.59 -30.99
N ASN A 235 16.51 15.93 -31.55
CA ASN A 235 16.68 15.80 -33.00
C ASN A 235 15.71 14.76 -33.60
N SER A 236 14.39 15.01 -33.50
CA SER A 236 13.32 14.10 -33.94
C SER A 236 13.47 13.71 -35.41
N LYS A 237 13.83 14.67 -36.26
CA LYS A 237 14.11 14.43 -37.69
C LYS A 237 15.26 13.45 -37.90
N GLY A 238 16.40 13.70 -37.25
CA GLY A 238 17.56 12.82 -37.39
C GLY A 238 17.32 11.41 -36.85
N VAL A 239 16.55 11.27 -35.76
CA VAL A 239 16.11 9.97 -35.25
C VAL A 239 15.24 9.25 -36.28
N LEU A 240 14.27 9.94 -36.87
CA LEU A 240 13.39 9.33 -37.88
C LEU A 240 14.11 8.95 -39.17
N THR A 241 15.04 9.77 -39.65
CA THR A 241 15.88 9.43 -40.80
C THR A 241 16.66 8.16 -40.54
N LYS A 242 17.36 8.08 -39.40
CA LYS A 242 18.15 6.88 -39.02
C LYS A 242 17.31 5.62 -38.85
N ILE A 243 16.08 5.76 -38.34
CA ILE A 243 15.14 4.63 -38.23
C ILE A 243 14.73 4.12 -39.61
N LYS A 244 14.39 5.03 -40.54
CA LYS A 244 14.03 4.67 -41.92
C LYS A 244 15.18 4.09 -42.74
N GLU A 245 16.41 4.51 -42.43
CA GLU A 245 17.62 3.95 -43.04
C GLU A 245 17.94 2.53 -42.53
N ASN A 246 17.31 2.08 -41.44
CA ASN A 246 17.50 0.76 -40.88
C ASN A 246 16.21 -0.11 -41.01
N PRO A 247 16.14 -1.02 -41.99
CA PRO A 247 14.95 -1.84 -42.24
C PRO A 247 14.47 -2.67 -41.05
N GLU A 248 15.39 -3.01 -40.13
CA GLU A 248 15.06 -3.74 -38.89
C GLU A 248 14.07 -2.95 -38.02
N TYR A 249 14.18 -1.63 -37.98
CA TYR A 249 13.33 -0.78 -37.15
C TYR A 249 12.04 -0.38 -37.87
N ASP A 250 12.10 -0.12 -39.18
CA ASP A 250 10.94 0.32 -39.99
C ASP A 250 9.86 -0.76 -40.07
N ALA A 251 10.25 -2.04 -40.10
CA ALA A 251 9.30 -3.16 -40.15
C ALA A 251 8.54 -3.38 -38.83
N ILE A 252 9.08 -2.92 -37.70
CA ILE A 252 8.60 -3.26 -36.35
C ILE A 252 7.84 -2.08 -35.72
N ILE A 253 8.26 -0.85 -35.97
CA ILE A 253 7.85 0.30 -35.17
C ILE A 253 6.86 1.18 -35.93
N LYS A 254 5.66 1.32 -35.38
CA LYS A 254 4.72 2.36 -35.80
C LYS A 254 5.10 3.69 -35.14
N VAL A 255 5.47 4.68 -35.96
CA VAL A 255 5.73 6.04 -35.50
C VAL A 255 4.43 6.83 -35.47
N VAL A 256 4.10 7.37 -34.30
CA VAL A 256 3.01 8.34 -34.12
C VAL A 256 3.65 9.71 -33.89
N ILE A 257 3.25 10.68 -34.72
CA ILE A 257 3.71 12.08 -34.73
C ILE A 257 2.59 12.96 -34.21
#